data_AF-A0A7V8Z8X0-F1
#
_entry.id   AF-A0A7V8Z8X0-F1
#
_cell.length_a   1.000
_cell.length_b   1.000
_cell.length_c   1.000
_cell.angle_alpha   90.00
_cell.angle_beta   90.00
_cell.angle_gamma   90.00
#
_symmetry.space_group_name_H-M   'P 1'
#
loop_
_entity.id
_entity.type
_entity.pdbx_description
1 polymer ?
#
loop_
_entity_poly.entity_id
_entity_poly.type
_entity_poly.pdbx_seq_one_letter_code
_entity_poly.pdbx_strand_id
1 'polypeptide(L)' 'MGSQSDWETMRHADQVLNEFDVPHECRIVSAHRTPAWMTEFATEAEGRGLE' A
#
# COMPACT_ATOMS: atom_id res chain seq x y z
N MET A 1 3.19 2.31 -1.47
CA MET A 1 4.50 2.82 -1.93
C MET A 1 4.34 4.22 -2.53
N GLY A 2 5.41 5.01 -2.66
CA GLY A 2 5.30 6.44 -3.04
C GLY A 2 5.36 6.72 -4.54
N SER A 3 5.88 5.78 -5.33
CA SER A 3 6.08 5.86 -6.78
C SER A 3 5.95 4.49 -7.44
N GLN A 4 5.68 4.46 -8.75
CA GLN A 4 5.72 3.21 -9.53
C GLN A 4 7.11 2.59 -9.55
N SER A 5 8.16 3.42 -9.55
CA SER A 5 9.55 2.98 -9.48
C SER A 5 9.87 2.15 -8.23
N ASP A 6 9.12 2.34 -7.15
CA ASP A 6 9.33 1.62 -5.89
C ASP A 6 8.88 0.15 -5.99
N TRP A 7 8.11 -0.20 -7.03
CA TRP A 7 7.54 -1.54 -7.18
C TRP A 7 8.60 -2.64 -7.27
N GLU A 8 9.74 -2.35 -7.90
CA GLU A 8 10.84 -3.32 -8.01
C GLU A 8 11.31 -3.81 -6.63
N THR A 9 11.29 -2.92 -5.63
CA THR A 9 11.60 -3.23 -4.23
C THR A 9 10.38 -3.80 -3.50
N MET A 10 9.22 -3.14 -3.61
CA MET A 10 8.05 -3.46 -2.78
C MET A 10 7.37 -4.77 -3.16
N ARG A 11 7.54 -5.26 -4.40
CA ARG A 11 6.99 -6.55 -4.85
C ARG A 11 7.46 -7.74 -4.02
N HIS A 12 8.60 -7.63 -3.32
CA HIS A 12 9.09 -8.69 -2.46
C HIS A 12 8.16 -8.92 -1.26
N ALA A 13 7.50 -7.88 -0.74
CA ALA A 13 6.49 -8.02 0.31
C ALA A 13 5.21 -8.69 -0.21
N ASP A 14 4.74 -8.27 -1.40
CA ASP A 14 3.60 -8.88 -2.10
C ASP A 14 3.81 -10.39 -2.32
N GLN A 15 5.00 -10.78 -2.78
CA GLN A 15 5.37 -12.18 -3.00
C GLN A 15 5.28 -13.02 -1.72
N VAL A 16 5.84 -12.53 -0.61
CA VAL A 16 5.83 -13.25 0.68
C VAL A 16 4.40 -13.36 1.22
N LEU A 17 3.60 -12.30 1.14
CA LEU A 17 2.21 -12.33 1.61
C LEU A 17 1.36 -13.28 0.76
N ASN A 18 1.58 -13.32 -0.57
CA ASN A 18 0.93 -14.27 -1.46
C ASN A 18 1.34 -15.73 -1.16
N GLU A 19 2.60 -16.00 -0.79
CA GLU A 19 3.06 -17.35 -0.44
C GLU A 19 2.34 -17.92 0.80
N PHE A 20 1.99 -17.05 1.74
CA PHE A 20 1.28 -17.42 2.97
C PHE A 20 -0.24 -17.26 2.88
N ASP A 21 -0.79 -17.01 1.69
CA ASP A 21 -2.22 -16.74 1.47
C ASP A 21 -2.78 -15.61 2.37
N VAL A 22 -1.96 -14.58 2.66
CA VAL A 22 -2.36 -13.42 3.46
C VAL A 22 -2.97 -12.36 2.53
N PRO A 23 -4.27 -12.03 2.65
CA PRO A 23 -4.89 -11.00 1.84
C PRO A 23 -4.26 -9.63 2.10
N HIS A 24 -3.94 -8.91 1.03
CA HIS A 24 -3.31 -7.58 1.11
C HIS A 24 -3.62 -6.74 -0.13
N GLU A 25 -3.30 -5.44 -0.08
CA GLU A 25 -3.41 -4.56 -1.23
C GLU A 25 -2.12 -3.78 -1.54
N CYS A 26 -1.83 -3.62 -2.83
CA CYS A 26 -0.71 -2.83 -3.33
C CYS A 26 -1.22 -1.53 -3.96
N ARG A 27 -0.83 -0.38 -3.40
CA ARG A 27 -1.21 0.96 -3.87
C ARG A 27 -0.02 1.91 -3.98
N ILE A 28 -0.08 2.82 -4.95
CA ILE A 28 0.79 4.00 -5.01
C ILE A 28 0.10 5.14 -4.26
N VAL A 29 0.69 5.57 -3.15
CA VAL A 29 0.22 6.62 -2.26
C VAL A 29 1.43 7.51 -1.95
N SER A 30 1.52 8.67 -2.61
CA SER A 30 2.67 9.56 -2.47
C SER A 30 2.42 10.67 -1.45
N ALA A 31 3.19 10.68 -0.36
CA ALA A 31 3.09 11.71 0.66
C ALA A 31 3.28 13.14 0.12
N HIS A 32 4.19 13.32 -0.84
CA HIS A 32 4.54 14.64 -1.37
C HIS A 32 3.70 15.08 -2.56
N ARG A 33 3.33 14.14 -3.45
CA ARG A 33 2.61 14.46 -4.69
C ARG A 33 1.09 14.44 -4.52
N THR A 34 0.59 13.59 -3.63
CA THR A 34 -0.84 13.42 -3.37
C THR A 34 -1.10 13.37 -1.86
N PRO A 35 -0.78 14.42 -1.08
CA PRO A 35 -0.89 14.42 0.37
C PRO A 35 -2.33 14.18 0.86
N ALA A 36 -3.33 14.78 0.19
CA ALA A 36 -4.74 14.59 0.55
C ALA A 36 -5.18 13.12 0.41
N TRP A 37 -4.80 12.47 -0.70
CA TRP A 37 -5.05 11.05 -0.90
C TRP A 37 -4.33 10.17 0.13
N MET A 38 -3.10 10.53 0.53
CA MET A 38 -2.40 9.83 1.60
C MET A 38 -3.17 9.90 2.92
N THR A 39 -3.67 11.08 3.27
CA THR A 39 -4.49 11.27 4.47
C THR A 39 -5.77 10.45 4.39
N GLU A 40 -6.52 10.55 3.30
CA GLU A 40 -7.75 9.80 3.07
C GLU A 40 -7.53 8.29 3.20
N PHE A 41 -6.54 7.76 2.48
CA PHE A 41 -6.16 6.35 2.51
C PHE A 41 -5.88 5.87 3.95
N ALA A 42 -5.13 6.66 4.73
CA ALA A 42 -4.78 6.30 6.09
C ALA A 42 -5.98 6.38 7.05
N THR A 43 -6.84 7.40 6.92
CA THR A 43 -7.99 7.59 7.81
C THR A 43 -9.10 6.56 7.57
N GLU A 44 -9.23 6.03 6.36
CA GLU A 44 -10.25 5.03 6.02
C GLU A 44 -9.77 3.58 6.17
N ALA A 45 -8.47 3.34 6.40
CA ALA A 45 -7.86 2.01 6.41
C ALA A 45 -8.54 1.05 7.40
N GLU A 46 -8.73 1.48 8.65
CA GLU A 46 -9.37 0.67 9.70
C GLU A 46 -10.83 0.32 9.34
N GLY A 47 -11.59 1.30 8.81
CA GLY A 47 -12.96 1.09 8.34
C GLY A 47 -13.07 0.11 7.17
N ARG A 48 -11.95 -0.13 6.47
CA ARG A 48 -11.81 -1.10 5.38
C ARG A 48 -11.25 -2.46 5.85
N GLY A 49 -10.96 -2.61 7.16
CA GLY A 49 -10.40 -3.82 7.74
C GLY A 49 -8.90 -4.02 7.50
N LEU A 50 -8.15 -2.94 7.25
CA LEU A 50 -6.69 -2.98 7.13
C LEU A 50 -6.05 -2.76 8.52
N GLU A 51 -5.36 -3.78 9.04
CA GLU A 51 -4.68 -3.77 10.36
C GLU A 51 -3.39 -4.59 10.37
#